data_AF-A0A3P6FHE6-F1
#
_entry.id   AF-A0A3P6FHE6-F1
#
_cell.length_a   1.000
_cell.length_b   1.000
_cell.length_c   1.000
_cell.angle_alpha   90.00
_cell.angle_beta   90.00
_cell.angle_gamma   90.00
#
_symmetry.space_group_name_H-M   'P 1'
#
loop_
_entity.id
_entity.type
_entity.pdbx_description
1 polymer ?
#
loop_
_entity_poly.entity_id
_entity_poly.type
_entity_poly.pdbx_seq_one_letter_code
_entity_poly.pdbx_strand_id
1 'polypeptide(L)'
;MAICDINMLFTYVWNGAPGSCHDTSVLTMAQNNDPEFPLPPPDKYYVVDSGYPNKQGFLAPYRSSRNMVVRYHMSQFENAPPPRNKQEFFNRWHVFLRSVIERTFGVWNKKWRILCDFPKYNIEVQKRV
;
A
#
# COMPACT_ATOMS: atom_id res chain seq x y z
N MET A 1 -0.43 1.58 -9.18
CA MET A 1 0.32 1.03 -8.02
C MET A 1 1.64 1.78 -7.90
N ALA A 2 2.16 1.95 -6.69
CA ALA A 2 3.49 2.50 -6.47
C ALA A 2 4.18 1.81 -5.30
N ILE A 3 5.51 1.81 -5.32
CA ILE A 3 6.36 1.35 -4.21
C ILE A 3 7.11 2.57 -3.70
N CYS A 4 7.22 2.68 -2.39
CA CYS A 4 7.84 3.81 -1.73
C CYS A 4 8.76 3.33 -0.61
N ASP A 5 9.88 4.03 -0.43
CA ASP A 5 10.81 3.78 0.65
C ASP A 5 10.40 4.49 1.96
N ILE A 6 11.18 4.27 3.02
CA ILE A 6 10.94 4.90 4.33
C ILE A 6 11.14 6.43 4.33
N ASN A 7 11.80 6.97 3.30
CA ASN A 7 12.08 8.39 3.15
C ASN A 7 10.96 9.12 2.39
N MET A 8 9.82 8.45 2.16
CA MET A 8 8.69 8.98 1.39
C MET A 8 9.02 9.23 -0.09
N LEU A 9 9.98 8.50 -0.66
CA LEU A 9 10.31 8.56 -2.08
C LEU A 9 9.68 7.38 -2.82
N PHE A 10 9.01 7.66 -3.95
CA PHE A 10 8.55 6.61 -4.84
C PHE A 10 9.74 6.03 -5.59
N THR A 11 9.96 4.73 -5.42
CA THR A 11 11.03 3.98 -6.10
C THR A 11 10.51 3.26 -7.34
N TYR A 12 9.20 3.10 -7.46
CA TYR A 12 8.53 2.52 -8.62
C TYR A 12 7.09 3.03 -8.70
N VAL A 13 6.61 3.32 -9.90
CA VAL A 13 5.24 3.74 -10.17
C VAL A 13 4.75 3.04 -11.44
N TRP A 14 3.58 2.43 -11.37
CA TRP A 14 2.93 1.77 -12.49
C TRP A 14 1.46 2.18 -12.60
N ASN A 15 1.06 2.70 -13.75
CA ASN A 15 -0.26 3.31 -14.00
C ASN A 15 -1.17 2.46 -14.92
N GLY A 16 -0.78 1.23 -15.26
CA GLY A 16 -1.44 0.41 -16.28
C GLY A 16 -2.65 -0.43 -15.85
N ALA A 17 -3.33 -0.12 -14.73
CA ALA A 17 -4.53 -0.84 -14.29
C ALA A 17 -5.79 0.04 -14.31
N PRO A 18 -6.96 -0.54 -14.67
CA PRO A 18 -8.25 0.11 -14.45
C PRO A 18 -8.49 0.48 -12.98
N GLY A 19 -9.13 1.63 -12.74
CA GLY A 19 -9.38 2.15 -11.39
C GLY A 19 -10.31 1.28 -10.52
N SER A 20 -11.06 0.35 -11.12
CA SER A 20 -11.96 -0.58 -10.42
C SER A 20 -11.32 -1.94 -10.10
N CYS A 21 -10.07 -2.16 -10.49
CA CYS A 21 -9.41 -3.44 -10.23
C CYS A 21 -9.11 -3.64 -8.75
N HIS A 22 -9.27 -4.88 -8.29
CA HIS A 22 -8.79 -5.27 -6.96
C HIS A 22 -7.28 -5.12 -6.85
N ASP A 23 -6.78 -4.71 -5.69
CA ASP A 23 -5.35 -4.57 -5.37
C ASP A 23 -4.51 -5.77 -5.83
N THR A 24 -5.00 -6.98 -5.56
CA THR A 24 -4.36 -8.23 -5.99
C THR A 24 -4.22 -8.33 -7.52
N SER A 25 -5.23 -7.89 -8.27
CA SER A 25 -5.20 -7.86 -9.73
C SER A 25 -4.22 -6.80 -10.24
N VAL A 26 -4.21 -5.62 -9.61
CA VAL A 26 -3.26 -4.54 -9.96
C VAL A 26 -1.82 -5.00 -9.78
N LEU A 27 -1.51 -5.69 -8.66
CA LEU A 27 -0.18 -6.27 -8.44
C LEU A 27 0.18 -7.26 -9.54
N THR A 28 -0.71 -8.23 -9.80
CA THR A 28 -0.48 -9.26 -10.82
C THR A 28 -0.25 -8.66 -12.20
N MET A 29 -1.06 -7.65 -12.58
CA MET A 29 -0.90 -6.96 -13.85
C MET A 29 0.45 -6.23 -13.94
N ALA A 30 0.87 -5.54 -12.88
CA ALA A 30 2.17 -4.88 -12.88
C ALA A 30 3.32 -5.88 -13.00
N GLN A 31 3.28 -6.98 -12.24
CA GLN A 31 4.32 -8.02 -12.29
C GLN A 31 4.42 -8.68 -13.67
N ASN A 32 3.31 -8.81 -14.38
CA ASN A 32 3.28 -9.49 -15.68
C ASN A 32 3.56 -8.55 -16.86
N ASN A 33 3.14 -7.28 -16.77
CA ASN A 33 3.20 -6.33 -17.89
C ASN A 33 4.38 -5.35 -17.80
N ASP A 34 5.04 -5.25 -16.66
CA ASP A 34 6.21 -4.40 -16.49
C ASP A 34 7.46 -5.24 -16.20
N PRO A 35 8.38 -5.39 -17.17
CA PRO A 35 9.62 -6.15 -16.96
C PRO A 35 10.56 -5.49 -15.95
N GLU A 36 10.37 -4.20 -15.64
CA GLU A 36 11.15 -3.48 -14.63
C GLU A 36 10.52 -3.55 -13.23
N PHE A 37 9.41 -4.30 -13.05
CA PHE A 37 8.78 -4.46 -11.74
C PHE A 37 9.81 -4.96 -10.71
N PRO A 38 10.16 -4.15 -9.68
CA PRO A 38 11.24 -4.52 -8.79
C PRO A 38 10.73 -5.50 -7.74
N LEU A 39 11.14 -6.76 -7.82
CA LEU A 39 10.94 -7.72 -6.73
C LEU A 39 11.88 -7.40 -5.56
N PRO A 40 11.46 -7.67 -4.31
CA PRO A 40 12.36 -7.47 -3.18
C PRO A 40 13.52 -8.47 -3.28
N PRO A 41 14.73 -8.11 -2.81
CA PRO A 41 15.85 -9.03 -2.71
C PRO A 41 15.50 -10.29 -1.88
N PRO A 42 16.28 -11.38 -2.02
CA PRO A 42 16.16 -12.54 -1.14
C PRO A 42 16.14 -12.12 0.34
N ASP A 43 15.29 -12.78 1.13
CA ASP A 43 15.06 -12.51 2.56
C ASP A 43 14.50 -11.12 2.90
N LYS A 44 14.04 -10.35 1.90
CA LYS A 44 13.34 -9.09 2.08
C LYS A 44 11.90 -9.18 1.58
N TYR A 45 11.06 -8.30 2.11
CA TYR A 45 9.64 -8.26 1.82
C TYR A 45 9.16 -6.82 1.68
N TYR A 46 8.25 -6.59 0.74
CA TYR A 46 7.43 -5.39 0.73
C TYR A 46 6.32 -5.49 1.77
N VAL A 47 6.11 -4.40 2.50
CA VAL A 47 4.95 -4.23 3.37
C VAL A 47 3.79 -3.78 2.49
N VAL A 48 2.71 -4.55 2.47
CA VAL A 48 1.55 -4.29 1.61
C VAL A 48 0.27 -4.17 2.42
N ASP A 49 -0.72 -3.53 1.81
CA ASP A 49 -2.05 -3.39 2.36
C ASP A 49 -2.77 -4.72 2.50
N SER A 50 -3.81 -4.75 3.33
CA SER A 50 -4.62 -5.95 3.54
C SER A 50 -5.27 -6.46 2.26
N GLY A 51 -5.47 -5.64 1.22
CA GLY A 51 -6.02 -6.05 -0.07
C GLY A 51 -5.09 -6.91 -0.94
N TYR A 52 -3.81 -7.00 -0.59
CA TYR A 52 -2.81 -7.79 -1.31
C TYR A 52 -2.65 -9.20 -0.71
N PRO A 53 -2.19 -10.19 -1.51
CA PRO A 53 -1.95 -11.53 -1.01
C PRO A 53 -0.68 -11.57 -0.15
N ASN A 54 -0.72 -12.37 0.91
CA ASN A 54 0.48 -12.70 1.68
C ASN A 54 1.23 -13.84 0.98
N LYS A 55 2.38 -13.54 0.36
CA LYS A 55 3.19 -14.48 -0.42
C LYS A 55 4.67 -14.11 -0.30
N GLN A 56 5.57 -14.95 -0.81
CA GLN A 56 7.00 -14.63 -0.82
C GLN A 56 7.24 -13.25 -1.46
N GLY A 57 7.97 -12.38 -0.75
CA GLY A 57 8.22 -11.00 -1.15
C GLY A 57 7.14 -9.98 -0.76
N PHE A 58 5.96 -10.39 -0.26
CA PHE A 58 4.86 -9.47 0.07
C PHE A 58 4.21 -9.84 1.41
N LEU A 59 4.28 -8.92 2.38
CA LEU A 59 3.73 -9.10 3.72
C LEU A 59 2.52 -8.20 3.96
N ALA A 60 1.35 -8.82 3.92
CA ALA A 60 0.09 -8.22 4.35
C ALA A 60 -0.07 -8.33 5.87
N PRO A 61 -0.86 -7.45 6.52
CA PRO A 61 -1.09 -7.54 7.96
C PRO A 61 -1.89 -8.78 8.33
N TYR A 62 -1.72 -9.25 9.58
CA TYR A 62 -2.57 -10.30 10.13
C TYR A 62 -4.00 -9.78 10.24
N ARG A 63 -4.93 -10.49 9.60
CA ARG A 63 -6.36 -10.18 9.65
C ARG A 63 -6.98 -10.83 10.88
N SER A 64 -7.94 -10.14 11.50
CA SER A 64 -8.80 -10.75 12.50
C SER A 64 -9.62 -11.89 11.87
N SER A 65 -9.86 -12.95 12.64
CA SER A 65 -10.68 -14.10 12.24
C SER A 65 -11.85 -14.25 13.20
N ARG A 66 -12.80 -15.15 12.88
CA ARG A 66 -13.97 -15.43 13.72
C ARG A 66 -13.61 -15.80 15.15
N ASN A 67 -12.44 -16.42 15.35
CA ASN A 67 -12.00 -16.94 16.64
C ASN A 67 -10.87 -16.10 17.27
N MET A 68 -10.41 -15.04 16.61
CA MET A 68 -9.26 -14.25 17.07
C MET A 68 -9.33 -12.82 16.55
N VAL A 69 -9.44 -11.86 17.47
CA VAL A 69 -9.35 -10.44 17.15
C VAL A 69 -7.90 -9.99 17.27
N VAL A 70 -7.35 -9.42 16.19
CA VAL A 70 -6.00 -8.87 16.12
C VAL A 70 -6.12 -7.38 15.82
N ARG A 71 -5.59 -6.54 16.73
CA ARG A 71 -5.51 -5.10 16.53
C ARG A 71 -4.69 -4.77 15.28
N TYR A 72 -5.11 -3.74 14.57
CA TYR A 72 -4.43 -3.25 13.38
C TYR A 72 -4.32 -1.73 13.38
N HIS A 73 -5.40 -0.99 13.64
CA HIS A 73 -5.35 0.47 13.55
C HIS A 73 -4.40 1.09 14.58
N MET A 74 -3.66 2.14 14.17
CA MET A 74 -2.68 2.82 15.03
C MET A 74 -3.29 3.31 16.33
N SER A 75 -4.51 3.84 16.26
CA SER A 75 -5.30 4.28 17.42
C SER A 75 -5.57 3.18 18.47
N GLN A 76 -5.57 1.91 18.05
CA GLN A 76 -5.72 0.76 18.96
C GLN A 76 -4.43 0.44 19.73
N PHE A 77 -3.31 1.10 19.40
CA PHE A 77 -1.99 0.90 20.02
C PHE A 77 -1.46 2.13 20.76
N GLU A 78 -1.90 3.35 20.46
CA GLU A 78 -1.38 4.60 21.05
C GLU A 78 -1.64 4.72 22.56
N ASN A 79 -2.84 4.35 23.02
CA ASN A 79 -3.25 4.47 24.43
C ASN A 79 -3.72 3.12 25.01
N ALA A 80 -3.14 2.02 24.53
CA ALA A 80 -3.58 0.67 24.87
C ALA A 80 -2.43 -0.16 25.48
N PRO A 81 -2.76 -1.26 26.19
CA PRO A 81 -1.75 -2.19 26.65
C PRO A 81 -0.87 -2.71 25.51
N PRO A 82 0.39 -3.12 25.82
CA PRO A 82 1.31 -3.68 24.84
C PRO A 82 0.69 -4.82 24.00
N PRO A 83 1.23 -5.09 22.80
CA PRO A 83 0.77 -6.19 21.97
C PRO A 83 0.75 -7.53 22.74
N ARG A 84 -0.39 -8.23 22.68
CA ARG A 84 -0.63 -9.45 23.47
C ARG A 84 0.04 -10.69 22.90
N ASN A 85 0.29 -10.69 21.59
CA ASN A 85 0.81 -11.83 20.87
C ASN A 85 1.70 -11.37 19.69
N LYS A 86 2.38 -12.33 19.06
CA LYS A 86 3.28 -12.07 17.93
C LYS A 86 2.58 -11.38 16.75
N GLN A 87 1.28 -11.64 16.53
CA GLN A 87 0.52 -11.07 15.43
C GLN A 87 0.18 -9.59 15.68
N GLU A 88 -0.24 -9.24 16.89
CA GLU A 88 -0.42 -7.84 17.27
C GLU A 88 0.90 -7.08 17.25
N PHE A 89 2.00 -7.73 17.68
CA PHE A 89 3.32 -7.13 17.64
C PHE A 89 3.72 -6.81 16.19
N PHE A 90 3.54 -7.77 15.29
CA PHE A 90 3.74 -7.56 13.86
C PHE A 90 2.85 -6.45 13.30
N ASN A 91 1.54 -6.49 13.58
CA ASN A 91 0.59 -5.50 13.07
C ASN A 91 0.87 -4.08 13.55
N ARG A 92 1.37 -3.92 14.79
CA ARG A 92 1.79 -2.60 15.30
C ARG A 92 2.91 -2.00 14.45
N TRP A 93 3.95 -2.79 14.14
CA TRP A 93 5.03 -2.36 13.27
C TRP A 93 4.59 -2.18 11.82
N HIS A 94 3.73 -3.07 11.33
CA HIS A 94 3.15 -2.98 9.99
C HIS A 94 2.42 -1.65 9.79
N VAL A 95 1.55 -1.25 10.73
CA VAL A 95 0.83 0.03 10.65
C VAL A 95 1.74 1.24 10.80
N PHE A 96 2.77 1.15 11.62
CA PHE A 96 3.80 2.19 11.66
C PHE A 96 4.47 2.38 10.28
N LEU A 97 4.84 1.29 9.60
CA LEU A 97 5.44 1.35 8.25
C LEU A 97 4.44 1.82 7.19
N ARG A 98 3.19 1.34 7.25
CA ARG A 98 2.11 1.79 6.36
C ARG A 98 1.83 3.28 6.49
N SER A 99 2.00 3.86 7.69
CA SER A 99 1.80 5.30 7.89
C SER A 99 2.70 6.15 6.97
N VAL A 100 3.90 5.65 6.64
CA VAL A 100 4.80 6.30 5.67
C VAL A 100 4.16 6.31 4.28
N ILE A 101 3.65 5.16 3.82
CA ILE A 101 2.96 5.03 2.53
C ILE A 101 1.76 5.99 2.45
N GLU A 102 0.88 5.96 3.44
CA GLU A 102 -0.32 6.80 3.48
C GLU A 102 0.02 8.29 3.48
N ARG A 103 1.03 8.69 4.26
CA ARG A 103 1.54 10.08 4.25
C ARG A 103 2.09 10.46 2.90
N THR A 104 2.85 9.60 2.23
CA THR A 104 3.43 9.88 0.92
C THR A 104 2.31 10.15 -0.09
N PHE A 105 1.33 9.25 -0.18
CA PHE A 105 0.17 9.45 -1.04
C PHE A 105 -0.64 10.69 -0.65
N GLY A 106 -0.81 10.96 0.65
CA GLY A 106 -1.51 12.14 1.14
C GLY A 106 -0.85 13.46 0.73
N VAL A 107 0.48 13.54 0.80
CA VAL A 107 1.25 14.71 0.33
C VAL A 107 1.10 14.88 -1.18
N TRP A 108 1.20 13.79 -1.93
CA TRP A 108 1.06 13.82 -3.39
C TRP A 108 -0.34 14.20 -3.85
N ASN A 109 -1.38 13.63 -3.26
CA ASN A 109 -2.77 14.00 -3.56
C ASN A 109 -3.03 15.48 -3.28
N LYS A 110 -2.52 16.02 -2.17
CA LYS A 110 -2.62 17.46 -1.87
C LYS A 110 -1.86 18.34 -2.87
N LYS A 111 -0.68 17.91 -3.31
CA LYS A 111 0.15 18.65 -4.27
C LYS A 111 -0.50 18.70 -5.65
N TRP A 112 -1.11 17.60 -6.08
CA TRP A 112 -1.69 17.47 -7.40
C TRP A 112 -3.21 17.49 -7.35
N ARG A 113 -3.79 18.70 -7.48
CA ARG A 113 -5.24 18.91 -7.50
C ARG A 113 -5.99 18.08 -8.54
N ILE A 114 -5.33 17.66 -9.62
CA ILE A 114 -5.91 16.76 -10.63
C ILE A 114 -6.34 15.39 -10.07
N LEU A 115 -5.79 15.00 -8.91
CA LEU A 115 -6.15 13.79 -8.18
C LEU A 115 -7.27 14.02 -7.16
N CYS A 116 -7.68 15.27 -6.91
CA CYS A 116 -8.68 15.64 -5.90
C CYS A 116 -9.93 16.28 -6.49
N ASP A 117 -9.81 17.04 -7.58
CA ASP A 117 -10.92 17.70 -8.24
C ASP A 117 -11.45 16.85 -9.41
N PHE A 118 -12.76 16.91 -9.68
CA PHE A 118 -13.31 16.40 -10.93
C PHE A 118 -12.54 17.01 -12.11
N PRO A 119 -12.09 16.20 -13.09
CA PRO A 119 -11.32 16.72 -14.21
C PRO A 119 -12.17 17.75 -14.96
N LYS A 120 -11.72 19.00 -14.97
CA LYS A 120 -12.38 20.10 -15.70
C LYS A 120 -12.33 19.91 -17.21
N TYR A 121 -11.48 19.00 -17.67
CA TYR A 121 -11.21 18.72 -19.09
C TYR A 121 -11.47 17.24 -19.38
N ASN A 122 -11.87 16.95 -20.61
CA ASN A 122 -12.10 15.59 -21.07
C ASN A 122 -10.80 14.75 -21.01
N ILE A 123 -10.93 13.45 -20.73
CA ILE A 123 -9.83 12.48 -20.58
C ILE A 123 -8.86 12.52 -21.78
N GLU A 124 -9.37 12.76 -22.99
CA GLU A 124 -8.55 12.86 -24.20
C GLU A 124 -7.56 14.02 -24.19
N VAL A 125 -7.92 15.14 -23.55
CA VAL A 125 -7.04 16.31 -23.38
C VAL A 125 -6.02 16.03 -22.28
N GLN A 126 -6.45 15.33 -21.24
CA GLN A 126 -5.62 15.00 -20.08
C GLN A 126 -4.50 13.99 -20.39
N LYS A 127 -4.66 13.15 -21.42
CA LYS A 127 -3.63 12.21 -21.91
C LYS A 127 -2.47 12.87 -22.65
N ARG A 128 -2.57 14.15 -23.01
CA ARG A 128 -1.57 14.87 -23.83
C ARG A 128 -0.62 15.77 -23.03
N VAL A 129 -0.78 15.82 -21.71
CA VAL A 129 0.07 16.57 -20.77
C VAL A 129 0.98 15.57 -20.07
#